data_AF-A0A9P0JZM4-F1
#
_entry.id   AF-A0A9P0JZM4-F1
#
_cell.length_a   1.000
_cell.length_b   1.000
_cell.length_c   1.000
_cell.angle_alpha   90.00
_cell.angle_beta   90.00
_cell.angle_gamma   90.00
#
_symmetry.space_group_name_H-M   'P 1'
#
loop_
_entity.id
_entity.type
_entity.pdbx_description
1 polymer ?
#
loop_
_entity_poly.entity_id
_entity_poly.type
_entity_poly.pdbx_seq_one_letter_code
_entity_poly.pdbx_strand_id
1 'polypeptide(L)'
;MEVDSIHTCIEKTIRNRKINIPADYVHACVTSRQNPKRYNVRYITSNFLKEFDTLNYYKSIRPGRDTMVKICALKYDPSGKIYKLRHTDSWEQLNPTIKLSSPRLDSLHNMYQERRKIKKEKYEHLQIFKKTLLQDYYTFYDNLPYEKKITFSPCNMF
;
A
#
# COMPACT_ATOMS: atom_id res chain seq x y z
N MET A 1 12.10 15.95 -12.79
CA MET A 1 12.28 16.65 -11.50
C MET A 1 10.94 17.09 -10.88
N GLU A 2 9.79 16.50 -11.27
CA GLU A 2 8.48 16.87 -10.71
C GLU A 2 8.17 16.15 -9.40
N VAL A 3 8.65 14.91 -9.24
CA VAL A 3 8.39 14.07 -8.05
C VAL A 3 9.00 14.67 -6.78
N ASP A 4 10.22 15.22 -6.88
CA ASP A 4 10.89 15.87 -5.76
C ASP A 4 10.15 17.13 -5.29
N SER A 5 9.51 17.85 -6.23
CA SER A 5 8.75 19.07 -5.91
C SER A 5 7.50 18.80 -5.07
N ILE A 6 6.83 17.66 -5.28
CA ILE A 6 5.65 17.26 -4.51
C ILE A 6 6.04 16.94 -3.07
N HIS A 7 7.10 16.16 -2.89
CA HIS A 7 7.59 15.76 -1.58
C HIS A 7 7.96 16.99 -0.74
N THR A 8 8.72 17.93 -1.32
CA THR A 8 9.09 19.18 -0.63
C THR A 8 7.89 20.02 -0.22
N CYS A 9 6.86 20.15 -1.07
CA CYS A 9 5.65 20.90 -0.74
C CYS A 9 4.87 20.28 0.43
N ILE A 10 4.70 18.96 0.40
CA ILE A 10 3.99 18.22 1.45
C ILE A 10 4.77 18.32 2.77
N GLU A 11 6.09 18.11 2.75
CA GLU A 11 6.93 18.17 3.94
C GLU A 11 6.86 19.54 4.62
N LYS A 12 6.97 20.64 3.85
CA LYS A 12 6.82 22.02 4.36
C LYS A 12 5.48 22.23 5.05
N THR A 13 4.42 21.61 4.53
CA THR A 13 3.06 21.73 5.07
C THR A 13 2.88 20.92 6.35
N ILE A 14 3.54 19.76 6.47
CA ILE A 14 3.41 18.84 7.61
C ILE A 14 4.28 19.26 8.80
N ARG A 15 5.50 19.77 8.56
CA ARG A 15 6.53 19.97 9.62
C ARG A 15 6.06 20.79 10.83
N ASN A 16 5.15 21.74 10.65
CA ASN A 16 4.65 22.63 11.71
C ASN A 16 3.14 22.47 11.99
N ARG A 17 2.54 21.35 11.59
CA ARG A 17 1.12 21.06 11.85
C ARG A 17 0.96 19.97 12.90
N LYS A 18 0.04 20.19 13.84
CA LYS A 18 -0.41 19.14 14.76
C LYS A 18 -1.27 18.16 13.98
N ILE A 19 -0.86 16.90 13.95
CA ILE A 19 -1.60 15.83 13.28
C ILE A 19 -2.08 14.85 14.36
N ASN A 20 -3.40 14.75 14.50
CA ASN A 20 -4.01 13.88 15.50
C ASN A 20 -4.49 12.59 14.83
N ILE A 21 -5.02 12.67 13.61
CA ILE A 21 -5.55 11.49 12.90
C ILE A 21 -5.05 11.39 11.45
N PRO A 22 -5.08 10.19 10.84
CA PRO A 22 -4.69 10.00 9.44
C PRO A 22 -5.44 10.91 8.45
N ALA A 23 -6.68 11.31 8.74
CA ALA A 23 -7.44 12.22 7.90
C ALA A 23 -6.79 13.61 7.79
N ASP A 24 -6.10 14.06 8.83
CA ASP A 24 -5.40 15.35 8.82
C ASP A 24 -4.26 15.35 7.80
N TYR A 25 -3.60 14.20 7.58
CA TYR A 25 -2.60 14.04 6.53
C TYR A 25 -3.21 14.21 5.14
N VAL A 26 -4.41 13.67 4.90
CA VAL A 26 -5.10 13.83 3.61
C VAL A 26 -5.35 15.32 3.36
N HIS A 27 -5.87 16.03 4.35
CA HIS A 27 -6.11 17.46 4.24
C HIS A 27 -4.80 18.25 4.04
N ALA A 28 -3.74 17.91 4.76
CA ALA A 28 -2.42 18.52 4.58
C ALA A 28 -1.87 18.30 3.17
N CYS A 29 -1.96 17.07 2.65
CA CYS A 29 -1.53 16.74 1.29
C CYS A 29 -2.35 17.51 0.25
N VAL A 30 -3.68 17.54 0.34
CA VAL A 30 -4.52 18.31 -0.60
C VAL A 30 -4.19 19.80 -0.60
N THR A 31 -3.92 20.37 0.57
CA THR A 31 -3.65 21.82 0.74
C THR A 31 -2.21 22.24 0.45
N SER A 32 -1.28 21.29 0.35
CA SER A 32 0.15 21.57 0.16
C SER A 32 0.52 22.23 -1.16
N ARG A 33 -0.36 22.15 -2.18
CA ARG A 33 -0.21 22.85 -3.46
C ARG A 33 -1.46 23.69 -3.73
N GLN A 34 -1.27 24.99 -3.96
CA GLN A 34 -2.38 25.89 -4.30
C GLN A 34 -2.43 26.14 -5.82
N ASN A 35 -1.29 26.44 -6.44
CA ASN A 35 -1.17 26.70 -7.88
C ASN A 35 -0.37 25.60 -8.60
N PRO A 36 -0.71 25.24 -9.86
CA PRO A 36 -1.94 25.53 -10.59
C PRO A 36 -3.20 24.87 -10.02
N LYS A 37 -3.09 23.77 -9.27
CA LYS A 37 -4.23 23.09 -8.64
C LYS A 37 -3.79 22.25 -7.44
N ARG A 38 -4.70 22.06 -6.48
CA ARG A 38 -4.56 21.14 -5.35
C ARG A 38 -4.34 19.70 -5.79
N TYR A 39 -3.61 18.93 -4.98
CA TYR A 39 -3.39 17.52 -5.25
C TYR A 39 -4.67 16.70 -5.09
N ASN A 40 -4.83 15.70 -5.95
CA ASN A 40 -5.86 14.68 -5.81
C ASN A 40 -5.32 13.57 -4.90
N VAL A 41 -5.78 13.54 -3.65
CA VAL A 41 -5.35 12.56 -2.66
C VAL A 41 -6.46 11.54 -2.46
N ARG A 42 -6.14 10.26 -2.61
CA ARG A 42 -7.07 9.16 -2.39
C ARG A 42 -6.63 8.34 -1.19
N TYR A 43 -7.57 8.01 -0.31
CA TYR A 43 -7.30 7.11 0.80
C TYR A 43 -7.24 5.67 0.28
N ILE A 44 -6.19 4.94 0.65
CA ILE A 44 -6.02 3.54 0.26
C ILE A 44 -6.78 2.69 1.28
N THR A 45 -7.82 2.00 0.81
CA THR A 45 -8.62 1.07 1.61
C THR A 45 -8.17 -0.37 1.33
N SER A 46 -8.55 -1.32 2.19
CA SER A 46 -8.32 -2.76 2.00
C SER A 46 -8.72 -3.27 0.62
N ASN A 47 -9.73 -2.67 0.00
CA ASN A 47 -10.24 -3.04 -1.33
C ASN A 47 -9.36 -2.58 -2.50
N PHE A 48 -8.33 -1.76 -2.25
CA PHE A 48 -7.44 -1.28 -3.32
C PHE A 48 -6.43 -2.36 -3.74
N LEU A 49 -5.96 -3.16 -2.79
CA LEU A 49 -4.94 -4.17 -3.04
C LEU A 49 -5.61 -5.49 -3.41
N LYS A 50 -5.29 -5.99 -4.61
CA LYS A 50 -5.74 -7.29 -5.12
C LYS A 50 -4.63 -8.33 -4.92
N GLU A 51 -5.03 -9.58 -4.77
CA GLU A 51 -4.08 -10.68 -4.57
C GLU A 51 -3.51 -11.16 -5.90
N PHE A 52 -2.36 -10.62 -6.29
CA PHE A 52 -1.71 -10.96 -7.57
C PHE A 52 -0.84 -12.22 -7.51
N ASP A 53 -0.58 -12.78 -6.32
CA ASP A 53 0.30 -13.94 -6.16
C ASP A 53 -0.29 -15.19 -6.82
N THR A 54 -1.63 -15.31 -6.80
CA THR A 54 -2.39 -16.39 -7.44
C THR A 54 -2.23 -16.45 -8.96
N LEU A 55 -1.89 -15.34 -9.61
CA LEU A 55 -1.82 -15.25 -11.07
C LEU A 55 -0.54 -15.86 -11.64
N ASN A 56 0.57 -15.76 -10.91
CA ASN A 56 1.88 -16.32 -11.24
C ASN A 56 2.28 -16.29 -12.74
N TYR A 57 2.01 -15.18 -13.44
CA TYR A 57 2.26 -15.06 -14.89
C TYR A 57 3.72 -15.24 -15.29
N TYR A 58 4.62 -14.82 -14.39
CA TYR A 58 6.05 -14.87 -14.58
C TYR A 58 6.67 -15.49 -13.33
N LYS A 59 7.17 -16.73 -13.44
CA LYS A 59 7.93 -17.38 -12.35
C LYS A 59 9.25 -16.66 -12.08
N SER A 60 9.77 -15.97 -13.09
CA SER A 60 11.04 -15.24 -13.02
C SER A 60 10.97 -14.01 -13.92
N ILE A 61 11.61 -12.92 -13.47
CA ILE A 61 11.86 -11.74 -14.30
C ILE A 61 13.14 -11.88 -15.13
N ARG A 62 13.90 -12.97 -14.98
CA ARG A 62 15.21 -13.14 -15.62
C ARG A 62 15.06 -13.43 -17.12
N PRO A 63 15.65 -12.62 -18.00
CA PRO A 63 15.75 -12.94 -19.41
C PRO A 63 16.88 -13.94 -19.62
N GLY A 64 16.54 -15.20 -19.91
CA GLY A 64 17.50 -16.29 -20.19
C GLY A 64 17.26 -17.56 -19.38
N ARG A 65 17.83 -18.69 -19.84
CA ARG A 65 17.69 -19.99 -19.16
C ARG A 65 18.67 -20.20 -18.00
N ASP A 66 19.92 -19.73 -18.11
CA ASP A 66 20.99 -20.12 -17.15
C ASP A 66 21.98 -19.02 -16.73
N THR A 67 21.96 -17.82 -17.31
CA THR A 67 22.90 -16.75 -16.92
C THR A 67 22.22 -15.67 -16.10
N MET A 68 22.92 -15.17 -15.08
CA MET A 68 22.49 -14.02 -14.29
C MET A 68 22.63 -12.76 -15.14
N VAL A 69 21.63 -12.50 -15.98
CA VAL A 69 21.62 -11.32 -16.84
C VAL A 69 21.06 -10.13 -16.05
N LYS A 70 21.86 -9.07 -15.95
CA LYS A 70 21.45 -7.82 -15.31
C LYS A 70 20.47 -7.08 -16.22
N ILE A 71 19.23 -6.93 -15.78
CA ILE A 71 18.22 -6.12 -16.46
C ILE A 71 18.53 -4.65 -16.19
N CYS A 72 18.54 -3.85 -17.25
CA CYS A 72 18.79 -2.42 -17.17
C CYS A 72 17.49 -1.61 -17.10
N ALA A 73 16.46 -2.04 -17.84
CA ALA A 73 15.14 -1.45 -17.77
C ALA A 73 14.04 -2.51 -17.91
N LEU A 74 12.95 -2.32 -17.18
CA LEU A 74 11.75 -3.15 -17.24
C LEU A 74 10.53 -2.24 -17.42
N LYS A 75 9.68 -2.56 -18.39
CA LYS A 75 8.43 -1.85 -18.66
C LYS A 75 7.28 -2.85 -18.67
N TYR A 76 6.17 -2.42 -18.08
CA TYR A 76 4.95 -3.21 -17.96
C TYR A 76 3.95 -2.67 -18.98
N ASP A 77 3.63 -3.49 -19.98
CA ASP A 77 2.58 -3.20 -20.97
C ASP A 77 1.37 -4.11 -20.72
N PRO A 78 0.16 -3.73 -21.17
CA PRO A 78 -1.02 -4.58 -21.05
C PRO A 78 -0.84 -5.97 -21.70
N SER A 79 0.01 -6.03 -22.73
CA SER A 79 0.33 -7.24 -23.48
C SER A 79 1.39 -8.14 -22.80
N GLY A 80 2.06 -7.64 -21.76
CA GLY A 80 3.13 -8.36 -21.07
C GLY A 80 4.26 -7.45 -20.59
N LYS A 81 5.32 -8.06 -20.06
CA LYS A 81 6.54 -7.37 -19.62
C LYS A 81 7.54 -7.30 -20.76
N ILE A 82 8.11 -6.13 -21.00
CA ILE A 82 9.22 -5.92 -21.92
C ILE A 82 10.44 -5.41 -21.16
N TYR A 83 11.64 -5.81 -21.57
CA TYR A 83 12.89 -5.49 -20.89
C TYR A 83 13.97 -4.99 -21.86
N LYS A 84 15.01 -4.38 -21.30
CA LYS A 84 16.29 -4.09 -21.97
C LYS A 84 17.45 -4.55 -21.12
N LEU A 85 18.48 -5.10 -21.76
CA LEU A 85 19.73 -5.48 -21.10
C LEU A 85 20.71 -4.32 -21.01
N ARG A 86 20.76 -3.47 -22.04
CA ARG A 86 21.47 -2.19 -22.05
C ARG A 86 20.54 -1.07 -22.49
N HIS A 87 20.86 0.17 -22.11
CA HIS A 87 20.03 1.33 -22.49
C HIS A 87 19.90 1.52 -24.01
N THR A 88 20.93 1.11 -24.77
CA THR A 88 21.02 1.20 -26.23
C THR A 88 20.19 0.15 -26.97
N ASP A 89 19.85 -0.96 -26.31
CA ASP A 89 19.22 -2.09 -26.96
C ASP A 89 17.75 -1.81 -27.28
N SER A 90 17.19 -2.55 -28.24
CA SER A 90 15.74 -2.59 -28.48
C SER A 90 15.01 -3.24 -27.30
N TRP A 91 13.73 -2.91 -27.14
CA TRP A 91 12.88 -3.59 -26.16
C TRP A 91 12.62 -5.03 -26.60
N GLU A 92 12.84 -5.98 -25.69
CA GLU A 92 12.55 -7.39 -25.91
C GLU A 92 11.42 -7.87 -25.00
N GLN A 93 10.61 -8.82 -25.47
CA GLN A 93 9.51 -9.36 -24.70
C GLN A 93 9.99 -10.44 -23.74
N LEU A 94 9.60 -10.34 -22.47
CA LEU A 94 9.82 -11.40 -21.51
C LEU A 94 8.78 -12.50 -21.75
N ASN A 95 9.25 -13.72 -22.00
CA ASN A 95 8.38 -14.87 -22.20
C ASN A 95 7.67 -15.23 -20.88
N PRO A 96 6.32 -15.22 -20.84
CA PRO A 96 5.60 -15.62 -19.65
C PRO A 96 5.73 -17.13 -19.43
N THR A 97 5.65 -17.56 -18.17
CA THR A 97 5.72 -18.99 -17.82
C THR A 97 4.42 -19.70 -18.17
N ILE A 98 3.30 -18.97 -18.15
CA ILE A 98 1.95 -19.46 -18.48
C ILE A 98 1.39 -18.56 -19.59
N LYS A 99 0.68 -19.13 -20.57
CA LYS A 99 -0.03 -18.33 -21.58
C LYS A 99 -1.00 -17.40 -20.86
N LEU A 100 -0.85 -16.10 -21.07
CA LEU A 100 -1.71 -15.06 -20.49
C LEU A 100 -3.16 -15.26 -20.98
N SER A 101 -4.00 -15.95 -20.21
CA SER A 101 -5.41 -15.55 -20.19
C SER A 101 -5.44 -14.29 -19.34
N SER A 102 -5.82 -13.15 -19.92
CA SER A 102 -5.95 -11.92 -19.15
C SER A 102 -7.03 -12.17 -18.08
N PRO A 103 -6.66 -12.29 -16.80
CA PRO A 103 -7.65 -12.45 -15.76
C PRO A 103 -8.37 -11.10 -15.74
N ARG A 104 -9.70 -11.11 -15.67
CA ARG A 104 -10.38 -9.84 -15.44
C ARG A 104 -9.87 -9.34 -14.10
N LEU A 105 -9.36 -8.10 -14.05
CA LEU A 105 -8.85 -7.56 -12.80
C LEU A 105 -9.94 -7.63 -11.72
N ASP A 106 -11.21 -7.56 -12.13
CA ASP A 106 -12.40 -7.66 -11.29
C ASP A 106 -12.68 -9.05 -10.72
N SER A 107 -12.09 -10.12 -11.28
CA SER A 107 -12.23 -11.47 -10.74
C SER A 107 -11.18 -11.80 -9.67
N LEU A 108 -10.22 -10.90 -9.41
CA LEU A 108 -9.22 -11.10 -8.38
C LEU A 108 -9.79 -10.77 -7.00
N HIS A 109 -9.49 -11.64 -6.04
CA HIS A 109 -9.83 -11.39 -4.64
C HIS A 109 -9.04 -10.22 -4.07
N ASN A 110 -9.63 -9.51 -3.11
CA ASN A 110 -8.91 -8.48 -2.38
C ASN A 110 -7.87 -9.14 -1.48
N MET A 111 -6.65 -8.59 -1.48
CA MET A 111 -5.54 -9.04 -0.63
C MET A 111 -5.92 -8.97 0.86
N TYR A 112 -6.75 -7.99 1.22
CA TYR A 112 -7.30 -7.83 2.55
C TYR A 112 -8.82 -7.76 2.47
N GLN A 113 -9.51 -8.66 3.17
CA GLN A 113 -10.98 -8.64 3.25
C GLN A 113 -11.48 -7.58 4.25
N GLU A 114 -10.74 -7.36 5.33
CA GLU A 114 -11.07 -6.41 6.38
C GLU A 114 -9.87 -5.54 6.74
N ARG A 115 -10.12 -4.49 7.55
CA ARG A 115 -9.04 -3.67 8.11
C ARG A 115 -8.14 -4.54 8.99
N ARG A 116 -6.84 -4.44 8.78
CA ARG A 116 -5.85 -5.20 9.56
C ARG A 116 -5.97 -4.87 11.04
N LYS A 117 -6.20 -5.90 11.85
CA LYS A 117 -6.27 -5.80 13.31
C LYS A 117 -4.89 -5.47 13.87
N ILE A 118 -4.84 -4.58 14.85
CA ILE A 118 -3.62 -4.27 15.61
C ILE A 118 -3.49 -5.18 16.83
N LYS A 119 -2.26 -5.37 17.31
CA LYS A 119 -2.01 -6.07 18.57
C LYS A 119 -2.72 -5.36 19.73
N LYS A 120 -3.21 -6.13 20.71
CA LYS A 120 -3.89 -5.60 21.91
C LYS A 120 -3.05 -4.58 22.67
N GLU A 121 -1.77 -4.86 22.89
CA GLU A 121 -0.84 -3.95 23.58
C GLU A 121 -0.73 -2.59 22.86
N LYS A 122 -0.65 -2.62 21.53
CA LYS A 122 -0.63 -1.40 20.73
C LYS A 122 -1.94 -0.61 20.87
N TYR A 123 -3.08 -1.30 20.89
CA TYR A 123 -4.37 -0.66 21.14
C TYR A 123 -4.42 0.01 22.52
N GLU A 124 -3.98 -0.67 23.58
CA GLU A 124 -3.95 -0.13 24.95
C GLU A 124 -3.03 1.11 25.04
N HIS A 125 -1.85 1.07 24.42
CA HIS A 125 -0.95 2.24 24.35
C HIS A 125 -1.60 3.42 23.63
N LEU A 126 -2.33 3.17 22.53
CA LEU A 126 -3.06 4.21 21.81
C LEU A 126 -4.20 4.78 22.64
N GLN A 127 -4.86 3.98 23.48
CA GLN A 127 -5.90 4.45 24.40
C GLN A 127 -5.35 5.34 25.52
N ILE A 128 -4.12 5.08 25.98
CA ILE A 128 -3.42 5.98 26.91
C ILE A 128 -3.04 7.28 26.19
N PHE A 129 -2.44 7.18 25.01
CA PHE A 129 -2.05 8.34 24.19
C PHE A 129 -3.23 9.24 23.84
N LYS A 130 -4.39 8.64 23.54
CA LYS A 130 -5.64 9.33 23.22
C LYS A 130 -5.99 10.41 24.24
N LYS A 131 -5.68 10.21 25.53
CA LYS A 131 -5.95 11.17 26.61
C LYS A 131 -5.25 12.53 26.45
N THR A 132 -4.22 12.61 25.61
CA THR A 132 -3.49 13.85 25.30
C THR A 132 -4.09 14.64 24.12
N LEU A 133 -5.07 14.05 23.43
CA LEU A 133 -5.72 14.63 22.26
C LEU A 133 -7.04 15.29 22.64
N LEU A 134 -7.60 16.07 21.71
CA LEU A 134 -8.94 16.62 21.87
C LEU A 134 -9.98 15.50 21.80
N GLN A 135 -11.08 15.67 22.54
CA GLN A 135 -12.16 14.68 22.66
C GLN A 135 -12.77 14.30 21.30
N ASP A 136 -12.81 15.23 20.35
CA ASP A 136 -13.33 15.02 19.00
C ASP A 136 -12.61 13.90 18.23
N TYR A 137 -11.35 13.62 18.56
CA TYR A 137 -10.57 12.56 17.91
C TYR A 137 -10.75 11.19 18.55
N TYR A 138 -11.44 11.09 19.69
CA TYR A 138 -11.49 9.85 20.47
C TYR A 138 -12.21 8.74 19.70
N THR A 139 -13.27 9.10 18.98
CA THR A 139 -14.06 8.18 18.15
C THR A 139 -13.21 7.41 17.14
N PHE A 140 -12.15 8.03 16.61
CA PHE A 140 -11.25 7.32 15.68
C PHE A 140 -10.50 6.18 16.38
N TYR A 141 -9.92 6.45 17.55
CA TYR A 141 -9.12 5.48 18.30
C TYR A 141 -9.96 4.37 18.92
N ASP A 142 -11.18 4.69 19.35
CA ASP A 142 -12.10 3.72 19.95
C ASP A 142 -12.64 2.69 18.94
N ASN A 143 -12.70 3.07 17.67
CA ASN A 143 -13.16 2.19 16.59
C ASN A 143 -12.01 1.43 15.89
N LEU A 144 -10.79 1.43 16.45
CA LEU A 144 -9.67 0.70 15.86
C LEU A 144 -9.83 -0.82 16.06
N PRO A 145 -9.73 -1.64 14.98
CA PRO A 145 -9.84 -3.09 15.10
C PRO A 145 -8.59 -3.66 15.76
N TYR A 146 -8.75 -4.49 16.79
CA TYR A 146 -7.64 -5.12 17.50
C TYR A 146 -7.87 -6.62 17.77
N GLU A 147 -6.78 -7.34 17.97
CA GLU A 147 -6.80 -8.75 18.35
C GLU A 147 -7.29 -8.90 19.78
N LYS A 148 -8.46 -9.53 19.97
CA LYS A 148 -8.92 -9.93 21.31
C LYS A 148 -8.10 -11.15 21.71
N LYS A 149 -7.36 -11.09 22.84
CA LYS A 149 -6.76 -12.30 23.42
C LYS A 149 -7.90 -13.27 23.71
N ILE A 150 -7.86 -14.44 23.07
CA ILE A 150 -8.78 -15.54 23.38
C ILE A 150 -8.36 -16.01 24.77
N THR A 151 -9.05 -15.54 25.80
CA THR A 151 -8.94 -16.16 27.12
C THR A 151 -9.67 -17.49 27.03
N PHE A 152 -8.92 -18.59 26.98
CA PHE A 152 -9.49 -19.90 27.25
C PHE A 152 -10.01 -19.87 28.68
N SER A 153 -11.33 -19.82 28.84
CA SER A 153 -11.95 -20.10 30.13
C SER A 153 -11.57 -21.53 30.52
N PRO A 154 -11.03 -21.77 31.73
CA PRO A 154 -10.85 -23.13 32.20
C PRO A 154 -12.23 -23.79 32.21
N CYS A 155 -12.36 -24.90 31.49
CA CYS A 155 -13.54 -25.74 31.51
C CYS A 155 -13.69 -26.23 32.96
N ASN A 156 -14.69 -25.71 33.68
CA ASN A 156 -15.06 -26.24 34.98
C ASN A 156 -15.57 -27.66 34.76
N MET A 157 -14.71 -28.66 34.99
CA MET A 157 -15.16 -30.02 35.26
C MET A 157 -15.67 -30.06 36.69
N PHE A 158 -16.99 -30.01 36.84
CA PHE A 158 -17.71 -30.57 37.97
C PHE A 158 -18.77 -31.51 37.42
#